data_AF-A0A8S0GUU7-F1
#
_entry.id   AF-A0A8S0GUU7-F1
#
_cell.length_a   1.000
_cell.length_b   1.000
_cell.length_c   1.000
_cell.angle_alpha   90.00
_cell.angle_beta   90.00
_cell.angle_gamma   90.00
#
_symmetry.space_group_name_H-M   'P 1'
#
loop_
_entity.id
_entity.type
_entity.pdbx_description
1 polymer ?
#
loop_
_entity_poly.entity_id
_entity_poly.type
_entity_poly.pdbx_seq_one_letter_code
_entity_poly.pdbx_strand_id
1 'polypeptide(L)' 'MTSNAINAVELGIEAIGNPGLARGNPIERHYRDVLCSRIHTPQNDAILGAVGRAAFALPSRGAQA' A
#
# COMPACT_ATOMS: atom_id res chain seq x y z
N MET A 1 -1.96 3.51 -1.18
CA MET A 1 -2.88 2.39 -1.52
C MET A 1 -2.12 1.10 -1.75
N THR A 2 -1.04 1.14 -2.53
CA THR A 2 -0.16 0.00 -2.83
C THR A 2 0.54 -0.59 -1.59
N SER A 3 0.64 0.19 -0.51
CA SER A 3 1.11 -0.24 0.82
C SER A 3 0.39 -1.48 1.35
N ASN A 4 -0.92 -1.63 1.10
CA ASN A 4 -1.66 -2.80 1.59
C ASN A 4 -1.22 -4.09 0.87
N ALA A 5 -0.92 -4.01 -0.43
CA ALA A 5 -0.44 -5.16 -1.19
C ALA A 5 0.98 -5.56 -0.76
N ILE A 6 1.85 -4.57 -0.50
CA ILE A 6 3.19 -4.81 0.04
C ILE A 6 3.08 -5.52 1.39
N ASN A 7 2.32 -4.96 2.33
CA ASN A 7 2.14 -5.53 3.67
C ASN A 7 1.54 -6.94 3.62
N ALA A 8 0.58 -7.20 2.73
CA ALA A 8 -0.03 -8.52 2.60
C ALA A 8 0.99 -9.59 2.17
N VAL A 9 1.89 -9.25 1.25
CA VAL A 9 2.94 -10.19 0.80
C VAL A 9 4.03 -10.35 1.86
N GLU A 10 4.40 -9.28 2.56
CA GLU A 10 5.34 -9.33 3.69
C GLU A 10 4.82 -10.22 4.82
N LEU A 11 3.55 -10.08 5.21
CA LEU A 11 2.89 -10.96 6.18
C LEU A 11 2.88 -12.42 5.71
N GLY A 12 2.68 -12.65 4.41
CA GLY A 12 2.75 -14.00 3.85
C GLY A 12 4.16 -14.59 3.91
N ILE A 13 5.21 -13.81 3.65
CA ILE A 13 6.60 -14.26 3.81
C ILE A 13 6.89 -14.58 5.27
N GLU A 14 6.47 -13.71 6.20
CA GLU A 14 6.64 -13.93 7.64
C GLU A 14 5.97 -15.22 8.10
N ALA A 15 4.74 -15.48 7.65
CA ALA A 15 4.00 -16.69 7.99
C ALA A 15 4.65 -17.98 7.43
N ILE A 16 5.30 -17.91 6.26
CA ILE A 16 6.00 -19.06 5.66
C ILE A 16 7.40 -19.25 6.27
N GLY A 17 8.03 -18.15 6.71
CA GLY A 17 9.42 -18.13 7.15
C GLY A 17 10.41 -18.25 5.99
N ASN A 18 11.66 -18.68 6.29
CA ASN A 18 12.75 -18.75 5.33
C ASN A 18 12.43 -19.45 3.98
N PRO A 19 11.61 -20.52 3.92
CA PRO A 19 11.19 -21.12 2.64
C PRO A 19 10.42 -20.16 1.71
N GLY A 20 9.83 -19.09 2.25
CA GLY A 20 9.15 -18.03 1.48
C GLY A 20 10.10 -17.20 0.62
N LEU A 21 11.39 -17.19 0.95
CA LEU A 21 12.43 -16.47 0.20
C LEU A 21 13.06 -17.32 -0.92
N ALA A 22 12.74 -18.61 -0.99
CA ALA A 22 13.24 -19.47 -2.06
C ALA A 22 12.64 -19.05 -3.40
N ARG A 23 13.45 -18.95 -4.47
CA ARG A 23 12.98 -18.55 -5.82
C ARG A 23 11.92 -19.49 -6.42
N GLY A 24 11.84 -20.73 -5.92
CA GLY A 24 10.80 -21.70 -6.30
C GLY A 24 9.46 -21.49 -5.58
N ASN A 25 9.42 -20.68 -4.53
CA ASN A 25 8.18 -20.30 -3.87
C ASN A 25 7.56 -19.09 -4.60
N PRO A 26 6.31 -19.18 -5.10
CA PRO A 26 5.67 -18.08 -5.83
C PRO A 26 5.61 -16.77 -5.06
N ILE A 27 5.58 -16.79 -3.72
CA ILE A 27 5.52 -15.58 -2.91
C ILE A 27 6.75 -14.68 -3.06
N GLU A 28 7.92 -15.27 -3.31
CA GLU A 28 9.15 -14.52 -3.61
C GLU A 28 8.97 -13.64 -4.85
N ARG A 29 8.32 -14.20 -5.88
CA ARG A 29 8.04 -13.48 -7.13
C ARG A 29 7.09 -12.32 -6.85
N HIS A 30 6.00 -12.59 -6.15
CA HIS A 30 5.02 -11.57 -5.77
C HIS A 30 5.63 -10.46 -4.92
N TYR A 31 6.57 -10.78 -4.02
CA TYR A 31 7.26 -9.79 -3.21
C TYR A 31 8.10 -8.85 -4.06
N ARG A 32 8.89 -9.37 -4.99
CA ARG A 32 9.65 -8.49 -5.90
C ARG A 32 8.75 -7.68 -6.81
N ASP A 33 7.69 -8.29 -7.34
CA ASP A 33 6.78 -7.62 -8.27
C ASP A 33 6.02 -6.48 -7.57
N VAL A 34 5.54 -6.68 -6.33
CA VAL A 34 4.76 -5.66 -5.62
C VAL A 34 5.59 -4.45 -5.21
N LEU A 35 6.91 -4.60 -5.04
CA LEU A 35 7.77 -3.49 -4.62
C LEU A 35 7.91 -2.37 -5.67
N CYS A 36 7.72 -2.66 -6.97
CA CYS A 36 7.75 -1.63 -8.02
C CYS A 36 6.61 -0.60 -7.87
N SER A 37 5.53 -0.98 -7.16
CA SER A 37 4.38 -0.12 -6.91
C SER A 37 4.70 1.19 -6.16
N ARG A 38 5.87 1.28 -5.49
CA ARG A 38 6.29 2.47 -4.73
C ARG A 38 6.62 3.67 -5.61
N ILE A 39 7.06 3.45 -6.86
CA ILE A 39 7.48 4.53 -7.77
C ILE A 39 6.39 4.95 -8.76
N HIS A 40 5.25 4.27 -8.74
CA HIS A 40 4.14 4.58 -9.64
C HIS A 40 3.32 5.75 -9.08
N THR A 41 3.40 6.88 -9.77
CA THR A 41 2.62 8.08 -9.48
C THR A 41 1.12 7.81 -9.66
N PRO A 42 0.24 8.36 -8.78
CA PRO A 42 0.58 9.23 -7.64
C PRO A 42 1.12 8.45 -6.43
N GLN A 43 2.24 8.91 -5.86
CA GLN A 43 2.79 8.38 -4.62
C GLN A 43 1.87 8.67 -3.43
N ASN A 44 2.04 7.91 -2.33
CA ASN A 44 1.17 7.99 -1.16
C ASN A 44 1.10 9.39 -0.54
N ASP A 45 2.21 10.14 -0.53
CA ASP A 45 2.27 11.52 -0.06
C ASP A 45 1.43 12.46 -0.94
N ALA A 46 1.51 12.31 -2.26
CA ALA A 46 0.68 13.06 -3.20
C ALA A 46 -0.81 12.76 -3.02
N ILE A 47 -1.16 11.48 -2.84
CA ILE A 47 -2.53 11.03 -2.55
C ILE A 47 -3.02 11.63 -1.22
N LEU A 48 -2.26 11.47 -0.14
CA LEU A 48 -2.65 11.96 1.19
C LEU A 48 -2.77 13.49 1.20
N GLY A 49 -1.89 14.21 0.52
CA GLY A 49 -1.98 15.66 0.36
C GLY A 49 -3.24 16.08 -0.41
N ALA A 50 -3.58 15.37 -1.48
CA ALA A 50 -4.81 15.63 -2.25
C ALA A 50 -6.08 15.33 -1.42
N VAL A 51 -6.12 14.18 -0.75
CA VAL A 51 -7.23 13.79 0.13
C VAL A 51 -7.41 14.78 1.28
N GLY A 52 -6.31 15.23 1.90
CA GLY A 52 -6.36 16.25 2.96
C GLY A 52 -6.99 17.56 2.46
N ARG A 53 -6.53 18.09 1.32
CA ARG A 53 -7.12 19.30 0.72
C ARG A 53 -8.60 19.11 0.40
N ALA A 54 -8.97 17.97 -0.17
CA ALA A 54 -10.36 17.65 -0.48
C ALA A 54 -11.23 17.60 0.80
N ALA A 55 -10.73 17.00 1.88
CA ALA A 55 -11.45 16.91 3.15
C ALA A 55 -11.72 18.29 3.78
N PHE A 56 -10.78 19.24 3.69
CA PHE A 56 -11.00 20.62 4.17
C PHE A 56 -11.90 21.46 3.27
N ALA A 57 -12.08 21.08 2.01
CA ALA A 57 -13.02 21.73 1.10
C ALA A 57 -14.47 21.26 1.31
N LEU A 58 -14.69 20.15 2.02
CA LEU A 58 -16.02 19.69 2.39
C LEU A 58 -16.57 20.53 3.56
N PRO A 59 -17.87 20.87 3.56
CA PRO A 59 -18.49 21.49 4.72
C PRO A 59 -18.27 20.64 5.96
N SER A 60 -17.93 21.27 7.09
CA SER A 60 -17.84 20.56 8.35
C SER A 60 -19.18 19.88 8.64
N ARG A 61 -19.14 18.60 9.05
CA ARG A 61 -20.37 17.82 9.35
C ARG A 61 -21.29 18.50 10.36
N GLY A 62 -20.78 19.44 11.16
CA GLY A 62 -21.55 20.25 12.11
C GLY A 62 -22.18 21.53 11.55
N ALA A 63 -21.91 21.91 10.29
CA ALA A 63 -22.48 23.08 9.63
C ALA A 63 -23.76 22.76 8.81
N GLN A 64 -24.23 21.51 8.84
CA GLN A 64 -25.45 21.05 8.16
C GLN A 64 -26.62 20.79 9.14
N ALA A 65 -26.57 21.36 10.35
CA ALA A 65 -27.66 21.32 11.33
C ALA A 65 -28.35 22.69 11.41
#